data_AF-A0A7D6ZFI7-F1
#
_entry.id   AF-A0A7D6ZFI7-F1
#
_cell.length_a   1.000
_cell.length_b   1.000
_cell.length_c   1.000
_cell.angle_alpha   90.00
_cell.angle_beta   90.00
_cell.angle_gamma   90.00
#
_symmetry.space_group_name_H-M   'P 1'
#
loop_
_entity.id
_entity.type
_entity.pdbx_description
1 polymer ?
#
loop_
_entity_poly.entity_id
_entity_poly.type
_entity_poly.pdbx_seq_one_letter_code
_entity_poly.pdbx_strand_id
1 'polypeptide(L)'
;MTGAAPPVVPATGAAPSAPPAAGGAEREAAGPDSQSRPDAVPGRDTARPPDRETSTAAVDTTLERRTVVRGIAIAVAAGAGAGVVGRLLGARSRNVAGERAEVQLPAPTGPVVEVEPGADLRIPGLASYITPNDDFYRIDTALVVPQVSKEDWSLRIHGMVEREIRLSYADLAARTPVERLVTLACVSNPIGGDLIGNARWLGYRLDELLAEAGPHPDADMVLSRSKDGWTAGTPLSVLTDGRDALLAVGMNGEALPVAHGYPVRMVVPGLYGYVSATKWVTELEVTRFDRAKAYWTTRGWSAEGPIKTGTRIDTPSARKRLDAGRLTIAGVAWAQHRGIRAVEVRIDDGDWQPARLAVEPTVDTWRQWAFDWDATSGTHTIWARSTDGAGEVQTSDRRDVVPDGATGYPSITVRIG
;
A
#
# COMPACT_ATOMS: atom_id res chain seq x y z
N MET A 1 -1.76 61.65 14.92
CA MET A 1 -0.75 61.06 14.00
C MET A 1 -1.29 59.71 13.54
N THR A 2 -2.39 59.60 12.80
CA THR A 2 -2.52 59.71 11.32
C THR A 2 -1.45 58.93 10.55
N GLY A 3 -1.70 57.64 10.33
CA GLY A 3 -1.01 56.79 9.35
C GLY A 3 -2.00 56.34 8.28
N ALA A 4 -1.74 56.73 7.03
CA ALA A 4 -2.61 56.59 5.87
C ALA A 4 -2.56 55.17 5.26
N ALA A 5 -3.68 54.74 4.68
CA ALA A 5 -3.81 53.51 3.90
C ALA A 5 -3.28 53.67 2.46
N PRO A 6 -2.75 52.62 1.82
CA PRO A 6 -2.32 52.67 0.41
C PRO A 6 -3.48 52.44 -0.58
N PRO A 7 -3.35 52.90 -1.84
CA PRO A 7 -4.45 52.95 -2.79
C PRO A 7 -4.72 51.64 -3.53
N VAL A 8 -5.99 51.44 -3.88
CA VAL A 8 -6.55 50.36 -4.69
C VAL A 8 -6.29 50.63 -6.18
N VAL A 9 -5.76 49.64 -6.90
CA VAL A 9 -5.59 49.65 -8.36
C VAL A 9 -6.75 48.88 -9.00
N PRO A 10 -7.44 49.40 -10.03
CA PRO A 10 -8.52 48.67 -10.69
C PRO A 10 -7.99 47.66 -11.70
N ALA A 11 -8.48 46.42 -11.63
CA ALA A 11 -8.23 45.38 -12.61
C ALA A 11 -9.04 45.64 -13.89
N THR A 12 -8.34 45.82 -15.01
CA THR A 12 -8.91 45.89 -16.36
C THR A 12 -9.33 44.50 -16.84
N GLY A 13 -10.55 44.40 -17.35
CA GLY A 13 -11.16 43.16 -17.84
C GLY A 13 -10.53 42.62 -19.12
N ALA A 14 -10.54 41.30 -19.23
CA ALA A 14 -10.32 40.56 -20.47
C ALA A 14 -11.58 39.72 -20.75
N ALA A 15 -12.08 39.87 -21.98
CA ALA A 15 -13.26 39.23 -22.53
C ALA A 15 -13.05 37.72 -22.82
N PRO A 16 -14.14 36.93 -22.95
CA PRO A 16 -14.06 35.48 -23.05
C PRO A 16 -13.73 35.00 -24.47
N SER A 17 -12.80 34.05 -24.57
CA SER A 17 -12.49 33.30 -25.79
C SER A 17 -13.46 32.13 -26.00
N ALA A 18 -14.13 32.14 -27.15
CA ALA A 18 -15.03 31.10 -27.65
C ALA A 18 -14.30 29.82 -28.09
N PRO A 19 -14.98 28.66 -28.19
CA PRO A 19 -14.36 27.34 -28.36
C PRO A 19 -14.16 26.97 -29.84
N PRO A 20 -13.20 26.11 -30.18
CA PRO A 20 -13.15 25.50 -31.51
C PRO A 20 -14.08 24.29 -31.61
N ALA A 21 -14.68 24.18 -32.81
CA ALA A 21 -15.73 23.26 -33.20
C ALA A 21 -15.24 21.84 -33.51
N ALA A 22 -16.25 20.96 -33.57
CA ALA A 22 -16.19 19.53 -33.83
C ALA A 22 -15.68 19.13 -35.22
N GLY A 23 -14.96 18.01 -35.24
CA GLY A 23 -14.81 17.05 -36.34
C GLY A 23 -14.39 15.73 -35.66
N GLY A 24 -15.08 14.60 -35.75
CA GLY A 24 -15.66 14.01 -36.94
C GLY A 24 -14.68 12.99 -37.50
N ALA A 25 -14.54 11.83 -36.84
CA ALA A 25 -13.85 10.67 -37.39
C ALA A 25 -14.42 9.39 -36.78
N GLU A 26 -14.72 8.46 -37.68
CA GLU A 26 -15.61 7.33 -37.53
C GLU A 26 -15.04 6.20 -36.66
N ARG A 27 -15.97 5.47 -36.03
CA ARG A 27 -15.74 4.16 -35.43
C ARG A 27 -15.85 3.12 -36.55
N GLU A 28 -14.84 2.29 -36.70
CA GLU A 28 -14.97 1.03 -37.44
C GLU A 28 -14.43 -0.12 -36.58
N ALA A 29 -15.26 -1.15 -36.44
CA ALA A 29 -15.03 -2.35 -35.68
C ALA A 29 -14.53 -3.45 -36.62
N ALA A 30 -13.55 -4.25 -36.19
CA ALA A 30 -13.29 -5.56 -36.80
C ALA A 30 -12.61 -6.49 -35.78
N GLY A 31 -13.23 -7.67 -35.59
CA GLY A 31 -12.70 -8.78 -34.82
C GLY A 31 -11.68 -9.63 -35.60
N PRO A 32 -11.21 -10.75 -34.99
CA PRO A 32 -9.99 -11.43 -35.42
C PRO A 32 -10.25 -12.67 -36.28
N ASP A 33 -9.37 -12.89 -37.26
CA ASP A 33 -9.14 -14.12 -38.02
C ASP A 33 -7.79 -13.93 -38.74
N SER A 34 -7.03 -14.90 -39.21
CA SER A 34 -6.78 -16.30 -38.90
C SER A 34 -5.52 -16.67 -39.72
N GLN A 35 -4.86 -17.73 -39.28
CA GLN A 35 -3.67 -18.41 -39.82
C GLN A 35 -3.41 -18.33 -41.35
N SER A 36 -2.12 -18.23 -41.72
CA SER A 36 -1.63 -18.72 -43.02
C SER A 36 -0.19 -19.24 -42.90
N ARG A 37 0.00 -20.49 -43.39
CA ARG A 37 1.26 -21.19 -43.66
C ARG A 37 1.94 -20.63 -44.92
N PRO A 38 3.15 -21.10 -45.24
CA PRO A 38 3.44 -21.47 -46.63
C PRO A 38 3.92 -22.91 -46.82
N ASP A 39 3.71 -23.36 -48.05
CA ASP A 39 3.74 -24.71 -48.60
C ASP A 39 5.12 -25.36 -48.79
N ALA A 40 5.07 -26.70 -48.92
CA ALA A 40 6.10 -27.61 -49.45
C ALA A 40 6.31 -27.37 -50.98
N VAL A 41 7.23 -28.01 -51.72
CA VAL A 41 7.30 -29.44 -52.14
C VAL A 41 8.66 -29.67 -52.92
N PRO A 42 8.98 -30.86 -53.52
CA PRO A 42 9.75 -32.00 -52.97
C PRO A 42 11.00 -32.41 -53.80
N GLY A 43 11.66 -33.51 -53.39
CA GLY A 43 12.41 -34.37 -54.33
C GLY A 43 13.22 -35.49 -53.67
N ARG A 44 12.67 -36.71 -53.63
CA ARG A 44 13.42 -37.97 -53.44
C ARG A 44 13.79 -38.50 -54.83
N ASP A 45 15.01 -39.01 -55.01
CA ASP A 45 15.16 -40.31 -55.66
C ASP A 45 16.48 -41.02 -55.32
N THR A 46 16.40 -42.34 -55.43
CA THR A 46 17.32 -43.38 -54.96
C THR A 46 18.27 -43.89 -56.04
N ALA A 47 19.46 -44.37 -55.65
CA ALA A 47 20.25 -45.33 -56.45
C ALA A 47 21.13 -46.22 -55.55
N ARG A 48 21.31 -47.48 -55.98
CA ARG A 48 21.74 -48.71 -55.28
C ARG A 48 23.27 -48.99 -55.43
N PRO A 49 23.85 -50.11 -54.92
CA PRO A 49 25.03 -50.18 -54.03
C PRO A 49 26.32 -50.64 -54.75
N PRO A 50 27.41 -50.93 -54.00
CA PRO A 50 27.87 -52.32 -54.02
C PRO A 50 28.41 -52.87 -52.68
N ASP A 51 28.56 -54.19 -52.69
CA ASP A 51 28.99 -55.10 -51.63
C ASP A 51 30.37 -54.80 -51.01
N ARG A 52 30.52 -55.11 -49.71
CA ARG A 52 31.68 -55.88 -49.19
C ARG A 52 31.51 -56.31 -47.73
N GLU A 53 31.39 -57.63 -47.60
CA GLU A 53 31.93 -58.52 -46.56
C GLU A 53 32.33 -57.95 -45.19
N THR A 54 31.57 -58.43 -44.21
CA THR A 54 31.86 -58.64 -42.80
C THR A 54 33.28 -59.16 -42.51
N SER A 55 33.98 -58.49 -41.61
CA SER A 55 34.96 -59.13 -40.71
C SER A 55 34.60 -58.77 -39.27
N THR A 56 34.16 -59.79 -38.54
CA THR A 56 33.64 -59.72 -37.18
C THR A 56 34.79 -59.85 -36.19
N ALA A 57 35.18 -58.76 -35.54
CA ALA A 57 35.91 -58.84 -34.26
C ALA A 57 34.87 -58.85 -33.15
N ALA A 58 34.56 -60.04 -32.63
CA ALA A 58 33.71 -60.23 -31.47
C ALA A 58 34.41 -59.64 -30.23
N VAL A 59 33.90 -58.52 -29.73
CA VAL A 59 34.15 -58.09 -28.35
C VAL A 59 33.01 -58.64 -27.52
N ASP A 60 33.37 -59.59 -26.66
CA ASP A 60 32.51 -60.20 -25.66
C ASP A 60 32.12 -59.15 -24.61
N THR A 61 30.86 -58.69 -24.66
CA THR A 61 30.25 -57.93 -23.57
C THR A 61 28.98 -58.64 -23.12
N THR A 62 29.16 -59.71 -22.34
CA THR A 62 28.12 -60.22 -21.44
C THR A 62 27.99 -59.31 -20.22
N LEU A 63 27.59 -58.05 -20.43
CA LEU A 63 26.99 -57.27 -19.36
C LEU A 63 25.60 -57.86 -19.11
N GLU A 64 25.43 -58.56 -18.00
CA GLU A 64 24.15 -59.14 -17.59
C GLU A 64 23.04 -58.08 -17.71
N ARG A 65 22.04 -58.34 -18.57
CA ARG A 65 20.83 -57.51 -18.73
C ARG A 65 20.19 -57.14 -17.39
N ARG A 66 20.33 -58.00 -16.37
CA ARG A 66 19.84 -57.76 -15.00
C ARG A 66 20.56 -56.62 -14.28
N THR A 67 21.83 -56.40 -14.54
CA THR A 67 22.65 -55.37 -13.90
C THR A 67 22.35 -53.99 -14.48
N VAL A 68 22.15 -53.91 -15.80
CA VAL A 68 21.73 -52.66 -16.48
C VAL A 68 20.30 -52.27 -16.09
N VAL A 69 19.36 -53.23 -16.06
CA VAL A 69 17.97 -52.97 -15.64
C VAL A 69 17.89 -52.58 -14.16
N ARG A 70 18.68 -53.20 -13.27
CA ARG A 70 18.78 -52.79 -11.86
C ARG A 70 19.37 -51.38 -11.73
N GLY A 71 20.39 -51.04 -12.51
CA GLY A 71 20.97 -49.69 -12.52
C GLY A 71 19.97 -48.61 -12.94
N ILE A 72 19.18 -48.85 -13.98
CA ILE A 72 18.13 -47.93 -14.43
C ILE A 72 17.01 -47.81 -13.38
N ALA A 73 16.56 -48.93 -12.79
CA ALA A 73 15.54 -48.91 -11.75
C ALA A 73 15.99 -48.14 -10.49
N ILE A 74 17.25 -48.29 -10.08
CA ILE A 74 17.82 -47.54 -8.95
C ILE A 74 17.93 -46.05 -9.29
N ALA A 75 18.36 -45.70 -10.50
CA ALA A 75 18.44 -44.30 -10.93
C ALA A 75 17.07 -43.61 -11.02
N VAL A 76 16.05 -44.31 -11.52
CA VAL A 76 14.67 -43.82 -11.58
C VAL A 76 14.07 -43.69 -10.17
N ALA A 77 14.31 -44.66 -9.28
CA ALA A 77 13.85 -44.60 -7.89
C ALA A 77 14.55 -43.48 -7.10
N ALA A 78 15.86 -43.29 -7.29
CA ALA A 78 16.62 -42.19 -6.69
C ALA A 78 16.19 -40.83 -7.23
N GLY A 79 15.94 -40.71 -8.54
CA GLY A 79 15.44 -39.49 -9.18
C GLY A 79 14.00 -39.14 -8.76
N ALA A 80 13.12 -40.13 -8.64
CA ALA A 80 11.76 -39.95 -8.14
C ALA A 80 11.77 -39.60 -6.64
N GLY A 81 12.61 -40.26 -5.84
CA GLY A 81 12.80 -39.97 -4.42
C GLY A 81 13.34 -38.56 -4.18
N ALA A 82 14.39 -38.16 -4.90
CA ALA A 82 14.95 -36.82 -4.84
C ALA A 82 13.95 -35.75 -5.35
N GLY A 83 13.15 -36.05 -6.38
CA GLY A 83 12.11 -35.16 -6.88
C GLY A 83 10.95 -34.97 -5.91
N VAL A 84 10.53 -36.02 -5.19
CA VAL A 84 9.48 -35.96 -4.17
C VAL A 84 9.99 -35.28 -2.90
N VAL A 85 11.20 -35.59 -2.44
CA VAL A 85 11.86 -34.92 -1.31
C VAL A 85 12.13 -33.45 -1.64
N GLY A 86 12.62 -33.15 -2.84
CA GLY A 86 12.82 -31.78 -3.32
C GLY A 86 11.53 -30.97 -3.41
N ARG A 87 10.41 -31.59 -3.83
CA ARG A 87 9.08 -30.97 -3.80
C ARG A 87 8.54 -30.78 -2.39
N LEU A 88 8.75 -31.73 -1.49
CA LEU A 88 8.31 -31.63 -0.08
C LEU A 88 9.13 -30.58 0.70
N LEU A 89 10.45 -30.52 0.49
CA LEU A 89 11.32 -29.49 1.05
C LEU A 89 11.02 -28.12 0.45
N GLY A 90 10.83 -28.04 -0.88
CA GLY A 90 10.48 -26.81 -1.58
C GLY A 90 9.05 -26.30 -1.35
N ALA A 91 8.14 -27.15 -0.87
CA ALA A 91 6.79 -26.77 -0.45
C ALA A 91 6.74 -26.35 1.03
N ARG A 92 7.58 -26.95 1.89
CA ARG A 92 7.78 -26.48 3.28
C ARG A 92 8.46 -25.12 3.35
N SER A 93 9.34 -24.79 2.40
CA SER A 93 10.04 -23.50 2.36
C SER A 93 9.24 -22.32 1.77
N ARG A 94 7.96 -22.51 1.43
CA ARG A 94 7.13 -21.45 0.81
C ARG A 94 5.96 -20.97 1.68
N ASN A 95 5.71 -21.56 2.83
CA ASN A 95 4.65 -21.08 3.72
C ASN A 95 5.28 -20.60 5.02
N VAL A 96 5.25 -19.28 5.24
CA VAL A 96 5.86 -18.63 6.41
C VAL A 96 4.89 -18.53 7.59
N ALA A 97 3.68 -19.10 7.51
CA ALA A 97 2.69 -19.00 8.58
C ALA A 97 3.17 -19.64 9.90
N GLY A 98 3.87 -20.77 9.84
CA GLY A 98 4.46 -21.42 11.02
C GLY A 98 5.54 -20.55 11.65
N GLU A 99 6.48 -20.07 10.83
CA GLU A 99 7.55 -19.17 11.25
C GLU A 99 6.99 -17.87 11.88
N ARG A 100 5.96 -17.27 11.25
CA ARG A 100 5.27 -16.09 11.76
C ARG A 100 4.65 -16.33 13.13
N ALA A 101 3.98 -17.47 13.31
CA ALA A 101 3.32 -17.81 14.57
C ALA A 101 4.32 -17.97 15.74
N GLU A 102 5.58 -18.28 15.44
CA GLU A 102 6.65 -18.42 16.42
C GLU A 102 7.40 -17.11 16.69
N VAL A 103 7.15 -16.04 15.93
CA VAL A 103 7.81 -14.75 16.13
C VAL A 103 7.45 -14.16 17.49
N GLN A 104 8.49 -13.96 18.30
CA GLN A 104 8.42 -13.17 19.52
C GLN A 104 8.76 -11.72 19.19
N LEU A 105 7.79 -10.82 19.37
CA LEU A 105 8.04 -9.40 19.19
C LEU A 105 8.85 -8.84 20.36
N PRO A 106 9.81 -7.93 20.10
CA PRO A 106 10.53 -7.27 21.18
C PRO A 106 9.61 -6.29 21.92
N ALA A 107 9.88 -6.06 23.20
CA ALA A 107 9.15 -5.05 23.96
C ALA A 107 9.53 -3.64 23.45
N PRO A 108 8.55 -2.75 23.15
CA PRO A 108 8.85 -1.39 22.73
C PRO A 108 9.57 -0.60 23.82
N THR A 109 10.42 0.31 23.39
CA THR A 109 11.06 1.28 24.29
C THR A 109 10.20 2.53 24.40
N GLY A 110 10.01 3.03 25.61
CA GLY A 110 9.20 4.21 25.90
C GLY A 110 7.88 3.88 26.60
N PRO A 111 6.98 4.88 26.75
CA PRO A 111 5.68 4.66 27.36
C PRO A 111 4.84 3.70 26.51
N VAL A 112 4.04 2.87 27.19
CA VAL A 112 3.12 1.94 26.53
C VAL A 112 2.15 2.76 25.68
N VAL A 113 2.03 2.39 24.41
CA VAL A 113 1.12 3.06 23.47
C VAL A 113 -0.29 2.50 23.66
N GLU A 114 -0.99 3.01 24.67
CA GLU A 114 -2.39 2.65 24.91
C GLU A 114 -3.34 3.56 24.13
N VAL A 115 -4.50 3.01 23.75
CA VAL A 115 -5.57 3.81 23.18
C VAL A 115 -6.23 4.56 24.33
N GLU A 116 -6.03 5.88 24.37
CA GLU A 116 -6.57 6.72 25.43
C GLU A 116 -8.10 6.55 25.55
N PRO A 117 -8.65 6.49 26.78
CA PRO A 117 -10.09 6.51 26.98
C PRO A 117 -10.75 7.68 26.23
N GLY A 118 -11.77 7.38 25.42
CA GLY A 118 -12.47 8.39 24.62
C GLY A 118 -11.92 8.62 23.21
N ALA A 119 -10.82 7.96 22.82
CA ALA A 119 -10.37 7.91 21.42
C ALA A 119 -11.25 6.98 20.56
N ASP A 120 -11.71 5.88 21.16
CA ASP A 120 -12.73 5.01 20.59
C ASP A 120 -14.10 5.30 21.21
N LEU A 121 -15.00 5.87 20.41
CA LEU A 121 -16.37 6.21 20.79
C LEU A 121 -17.28 4.97 20.88
N ARG A 122 -16.88 3.83 20.27
CA ARG A 122 -17.62 2.56 20.29
C ARG A 122 -19.09 2.69 19.86
N ILE A 123 -19.36 3.56 18.89
CA ILE A 123 -20.70 3.78 18.33
C ILE A 123 -21.01 2.65 17.34
N PRO A 124 -22.20 2.02 17.37
CA PRO A 124 -22.56 0.99 16.40
C PRO A 124 -22.45 1.47 14.94
N GLY A 125 -21.68 0.73 14.14
CA GLY A 125 -21.42 1.04 12.73
C GLY A 125 -20.28 2.03 12.48
N LEU A 126 -19.71 2.65 13.52
CA LEU A 126 -18.49 3.43 13.42
C LEU A 126 -17.27 2.49 13.37
N ALA A 127 -16.28 2.78 12.52
CA ALA A 127 -15.04 2.03 12.49
C ALA A 127 -14.33 2.05 13.85
N SER A 128 -13.88 0.90 14.34
CA SER A 128 -13.07 0.79 15.56
C SER A 128 -11.82 1.66 15.48
N TYR A 129 -11.38 2.24 16.61
CA TYR A 129 -10.23 3.13 16.59
C TYR A 129 -8.96 2.42 16.12
N ILE A 130 -8.73 1.19 16.58
CA ILE A 130 -7.74 0.27 16.00
C ILE A 130 -8.50 -0.64 15.04
N THR A 131 -8.11 -0.62 13.77
CA THR A 131 -8.63 -1.54 12.76
C THR A 131 -8.03 -2.93 12.99
N PRO A 132 -8.86 -3.98 13.17
CA PRO A 132 -8.38 -5.35 13.26
C PRO A 132 -7.51 -5.73 12.06
N ASN A 133 -6.50 -6.59 12.26
CA ASN A 133 -5.55 -6.97 11.21
C ASN A 133 -6.24 -7.57 9.96
N ASP A 134 -7.29 -8.35 10.17
CA ASP A 134 -8.06 -9.00 9.10
C ASP A 134 -8.99 -8.03 8.35
N ASP A 135 -9.38 -6.92 8.98
CA ASP A 135 -10.22 -5.87 8.40
C ASP A 135 -9.39 -4.71 7.84
N PHE A 136 -8.08 -4.69 8.08
CA PHE A 136 -7.21 -3.63 7.59
C PHE A 136 -7.11 -3.69 6.08
N TYR A 137 -7.41 -2.57 5.40
CA TYR A 137 -7.51 -2.53 3.95
C TYR A 137 -6.27 -3.10 3.25
N ARG A 138 -6.51 -3.81 2.16
CA ARG A 138 -5.45 -4.40 1.34
C ARG A 138 -5.55 -3.91 -0.09
N ILE A 139 -4.46 -3.30 -0.55
CA ILE A 139 -4.22 -3.04 -1.96
C ILE A 139 -2.87 -3.65 -2.34
N ASP A 140 -2.84 -4.35 -3.48
CA ASP A 140 -1.67 -5.09 -3.95
C ASP A 140 -1.58 -5.01 -5.47
N THR A 141 -0.36 -4.85 -5.98
CA THR A 141 -0.04 -5.11 -7.39
C THR A 141 0.37 -6.57 -7.59
N ALA A 142 0.74 -7.28 -6.52
CA ALA A 142 1.16 -8.67 -6.56
C ALA A 142 -0.06 -9.60 -6.73
N LEU A 143 -0.02 -10.45 -7.76
CA LEU A 143 -1.03 -11.50 -7.95
C LEU A 143 -0.94 -12.60 -6.88
N VAL A 144 0.26 -12.81 -6.33
CA VAL A 144 0.54 -13.81 -5.30
C VAL A 144 1.31 -13.13 -4.18
N VAL A 145 0.83 -13.28 -2.94
CA VAL A 145 1.44 -12.69 -1.75
C VAL A 145 2.84 -13.29 -1.52
N PRO A 146 3.92 -12.48 -1.49
CA PRO A 146 5.27 -12.96 -1.19
C PRO A 146 5.34 -13.70 0.15
N GLN A 147 6.02 -14.84 0.11
CA GLN A 147 6.26 -15.69 1.27
C GLN A 147 7.73 -15.52 1.65
N VAL A 148 8.02 -14.56 2.51
CA VAL A 148 9.38 -14.12 2.84
C VAL A 148 9.72 -14.60 4.24
N SER A 149 10.69 -15.50 4.36
CA SER A 149 11.21 -15.93 5.67
C SER A 149 12.03 -14.81 6.30
N LYS A 150 11.94 -14.63 7.62
CA LYS A 150 12.77 -13.72 8.41
C LYS A 150 14.25 -14.15 8.39
N GLU A 151 14.53 -15.43 8.24
CA GLU A 151 15.89 -15.98 8.20
C GLU A 151 16.60 -15.59 6.89
N ASP A 152 15.85 -15.60 5.79
CA ASP A 152 16.35 -15.22 4.46
C ASP A 152 16.20 -13.72 4.15
N TRP A 153 15.44 -13.00 4.97
CA TRP A 153 15.18 -11.58 4.77
C TRP A 153 16.42 -10.74 5.07
N SER A 154 16.70 -9.80 4.19
CA SER A 154 17.69 -8.75 4.42
C SER A 154 17.32 -7.47 3.71
N LEU A 155 17.68 -6.34 4.32
CA LEU A 155 17.57 -5.01 3.79
C LEU A 155 18.94 -4.51 3.34
N ARG A 156 19.02 -3.89 2.16
CA ARG A 156 20.19 -3.11 1.74
C ARG A 156 19.83 -1.62 1.68
N ILE A 157 20.62 -0.79 2.36
CA ILE A 157 20.58 0.68 2.26
C ILE A 157 21.82 1.12 1.49
N HIS A 158 21.64 1.77 0.34
CA HIS A 158 22.74 2.11 -0.57
C HIS A 158 22.42 3.32 -1.46
N GLY A 159 23.26 3.60 -2.45
CA GLY A 159 23.09 4.68 -3.42
C GLY A 159 23.93 5.90 -3.04
N MET A 160 23.29 7.06 -2.95
CA MET A 160 23.89 8.32 -2.52
C MET A 160 24.07 8.36 -1.00
N VAL A 161 24.90 7.46 -0.48
CA VAL A 161 25.24 7.33 0.95
C VAL A 161 26.75 7.24 1.14
N GLU A 162 27.24 7.63 2.31
CA GLU A 162 28.65 7.46 2.70
C GLU A 162 29.02 5.98 2.90
N ARG A 163 28.11 5.20 3.47
CA ARG A 163 28.28 3.78 3.75
C ARG A 163 27.05 2.98 3.36
N GLU A 164 27.25 1.97 2.52
CA GLU A 164 26.23 0.96 2.30
C GLU A 164 26.04 0.09 3.54
N ILE A 165 24.79 -0.16 3.92
CA ILE A 165 24.42 -1.00 5.07
C ILE A 165 23.62 -2.20 4.56
N ARG A 166 23.89 -3.37 5.13
CA ARG A 166 23.05 -4.55 4.98
C ARG A 166 22.61 -5.05 6.34
N LEU A 167 21.30 -5.22 6.53
CA LEU A 167 20.69 -5.65 7.79
C LEU A 167 19.91 -6.94 7.55
N SER A 168 20.19 -7.97 8.34
CA SER A 168 19.31 -9.12 8.49
C SER A 168 18.15 -8.80 9.45
N TYR A 169 17.17 -9.70 9.54
CA TYR A 169 16.11 -9.56 10.54
C TYR A 169 16.67 -9.60 11.97
N ALA A 170 17.70 -10.42 12.21
CA ALA A 170 18.37 -10.50 13.51
C ALA A 170 19.09 -9.18 13.87
N ASP A 171 19.70 -8.51 12.90
CA ASP A 171 20.33 -7.20 13.11
C ASP A 171 19.30 -6.12 13.48
N LEU A 172 18.11 -6.17 12.87
CA LEU A 172 17.00 -5.31 13.29
C LEU A 172 16.53 -5.66 14.70
N ALA A 173 16.35 -6.94 15.01
CA ALA A 173 15.90 -7.41 16.33
C ALA A 173 16.81 -6.98 17.49
N ALA A 174 18.09 -6.74 17.22
CA ALA A 174 19.06 -6.26 18.21
C ALA A 174 19.00 -4.73 18.47
N ARG A 175 18.22 -3.98 17.68
CA ARG A 175 18.06 -2.53 17.83
C ARG A 175 16.93 -2.19 18.80
N THR A 176 16.85 -0.92 19.20
CA THR A 176 15.80 -0.39 20.07
C THR A 176 14.48 -0.24 19.30
N PRO A 177 13.45 -1.03 19.60
CA PRO A 177 12.17 -0.89 18.93
C PRO A 177 11.35 0.25 19.53
N VAL A 178 10.52 0.87 18.70
CA VAL A 178 9.49 1.82 19.10
C VAL A 178 8.12 1.35 18.61
N GLU A 179 7.09 1.72 19.34
CA GLU A 179 5.71 1.46 18.96
C GLU A 179 4.98 2.79 18.72
N ARG A 180 4.15 2.86 17.68
CA ARG A 180 3.39 4.06 17.31
C ARG A 180 2.00 3.74 16.80
N LEU A 181 1.04 4.62 17.09
CA LEU A 181 -0.26 4.61 16.41
C LEU A 181 -0.14 5.40 15.12
N VAL A 182 -0.41 4.76 13.99
CA VAL A 182 -0.33 5.41 12.67
C VAL A 182 -1.49 4.93 11.80
N THR A 183 -2.20 5.90 11.22
CA THR A 183 -3.17 5.64 10.15
C THR A 183 -2.47 5.57 8.80
N LEU A 184 -2.73 4.51 8.05
CA LEU A 184 -2.36 4.42 6.64
C LEU A 184 -3.59 4.68 5.78
N ALA A 185 -3.41 5.50 4.75
CA ALA A 185 -4.43 5.79 3.75
C ALA A 185 -3.91 5.47 2.35
N CYS A 186 -4.77 4.91 1.51
CA CYS A 186 -4.48 4.72 0.10
C CYS A 186 -4.78 5.99 -0.70
N VAL A 187 -3.95 6.32 -1.69
CA VAL A 187 -4.25 7.40 -2.64
C VAL A 187 -5.48 7.08 -3.49
N SER A 188 -5.74 5.78 -3.74
CA SER A 188 -6.92 5.30 -4.46
C SER A 188 -8.19 5.31 -3.60
N ASN A 189 -8.15 5.83 -2.38
CA ASN A 189 -9.35 5.94 -1.55
C ASN A 189 -10.31 6.97 -2.17
N PRO A 190 -11.51 6.58 -2.63
CA PRO A 190 -12.48 7.55 -3.12
C PRO A 190 -13.02 8.41 -1.98
N ILE A 191 -13.78 9.45 -2.32
CA ILE A 191 -14.47 10.29 -1.33
C ILE A 191 -15.39 9.40 -0.48
N GLY A 192 -15.13 9.35 0.83
CA GLY A 192 -15.88 8.49 1.77
C GLY A 192 -15.55 6.99 1.66
N GLY A 193 -14.47 6.60 0.99
CA GLY A 193 -14.07 5.20 0.83
C GLY A 193 -13.44 4.56 2.08
N ASP A 194 -13.23 3.25 1.99
CA ASP A 194 -12.75 2.38 3.06
C ASP A 194 -11.26 2.00 2.95
N LEU A 195 -10.51 2.57 2.00
CA LEU A 195 -9.08 2.29 1.81
C LEU A 195 -8.21 3.12 2.77
N ILE A 196 -8.52 3.01 4.06
CA ILE A 196 -7.85 3.68 5.17
C ILE A 196 -8.02 2.82 6.44
N GLY A 197 -6.97 2.71 7.24
CA GLY A 197 -6.99 1.93 8.48
C GLY A 197 -5.99 2.47 9.49
N ASN A 198 -6.31 2.31 10.77
CA ASN A 198 -5.48 2.78 11.87
C ASN A 198 -4.98 1.60 12.71
N ALA A 199 -3.67 1.56 12.97
CA ALA A 199 -3.07 0.45 13.68
C ALA A 199 -1.92 0.91 14.58
N ARG A 200 -1.58 0.04 15.52
CA ARG A 200 -0.36 0.12 16.31
C ARG A 200 0.76 -0.60 15.55
N TRP A 201 1.85 0.08 15.29
CA TRP A 201 2.99 -0.42 14.54
C TRP A 201 4.21 -0.48 15.45
N LEU A 202 4.82 -1.65 15.53
CA LEU A 202 6.07 -1.89 16.25
C LEU A 202 7.20 -2.03 15.23
N GLY A 203 8.27 -1.25 15.40
CA GLY A 203 9.37 -1.22 14.44
C GLY A 203 10.59 -0.44 14.88
N TYR A 204 11.43 -0.12 13.92
CA TYR A 204 12.70 0.59 14.10
C TYR A 204 12.69 1.87 13.27
N ARG A 205 13.20 2.96 13.83
CA ARG A 205 13.11 4.26 13.17
C ARG A 205 14.04 4.32 11.95
N LEU A 206 13.49 4.80 10.84
CA LEU A 206 14.21 4.91 9.56
C LEU A 206 15.25 6.03 9.58
N ASP A 207 15.01 7.12 10.31
CA ASP A 207 15.96 8.23 10.44
C ASP A 207 17.28 7.78 11.08
N GLU A 208 17.23 6.94 12.12
CA GLU A 208 18.41 6.36 12.76
C GLU A 208 19.21 5.46 11.79
N LEU A 209 18.53 4.64 10.99
CA LEU A 209 19.16 3.78 9.99
C LEU A 209 19.75 4.56 8.83
N LEU A 210 19.06 5.61 8.38
CA LEU A 210 19.53 6.50 7.33
C LEU A 210 20.73 7.32 7.81
N ALA A 211 20.68 7.88 9.03
CA ALA A 211 21.79 8.59 9.64
C ALA A 211 23.05 7.70 9.74
N GLU A 212 22.88 6.42 10.06
CA GLU A 212 23.98 5.45 10.07
C GLU A 212 24.62 5.29 8.67
N ALA A 213 23.83 5.34 7.59
CA ALA A 213 24.32 5.24 6.22
C ALA A 213 24.99 6.54 5.73
N GLY A 214 24.62 7.68 6.29
CA GLY A 214 25.11 9.01 5.93
C GLY A 214 24.62 9.44 4.53
N PRO A 215 23.37 9.89 4.37
CA PRO A 215 22.84 10.30 3.08
C PRO A 215 23.61 11.50 2.53
N HIS A 216 23.93 11.49 1.24
CA HIS A 216 24.59 12.61 0.58
C HIS A 216 23.69 13.87 0.64
N PRO A 217 24.25 15.08 0.87
CA PRO A 217 23.45 16.30 0.99
C PRO A 217 22.53 16.63 -0.20
N ASP A 218 22.92 16.20 -1.41
CA ASP A 218 22.12 16.38 -2.63
C ASP A 218 21.03 15.31 -2.84
N ALA A 219 20.90 14.31 -1.96
CA ALA A 219 19.84 13.32 -2.08
C ALA A 219 18.49 13.89 -1.61
N ASP A 220 17.41 13.60 -2.34
CA ASP A 220 16.06 14.09 -2.03
C ASP A 220 15.00 12.98 -2.02
N MET A 221 15.36 11.75 -2.38
CA MET A 221 14.46 10.59 -2.44
C MET A 221 15.10 9.34 -1.85
N VAL A 222 14.29 8.50 -1.20
CA VAL A 222 14.61 7.09 -0.96
C VAL A 222 13.69 6.25 -1.84
N LEU A 223 14.28 5.53 -2.78
CA LEU A 223 13.59 4.54 -3.60
C LEU A 223 13.61 3.19 -2.88
N SER A 224 12.48 2.84 -2.29
CA SER A 224 12.29 1.55 -1.65
C SER A 224 11.86 0.48 -2.66
N ARG A 225 12.33 -0.75 -2.48
CA ARG A 225 11.95 -1.90 -3.29
C ARG A 225 11.41 -3.03 -2.42
N SER A 226 10.28 -3.57 -2.84
CA SER A 226 9.70 -4.79 -2.30
C SER A 226 10.36 -6.04 -2.91
N LYS A 227 10.28 -7.17 -2.19
CA LYS A 227 10.75 -8.48 -2.67
C LYS A 227 10.14 -8.89 -4.01
N ASP A 228 8.93 -8.43 -4.33
CA ASP A 228 8.23 -8.71 -5.59
C ASP A 228 8.62 -7.77 -6.74
N GLY A 229 9.51 -6.80 -6.49
CA GLY A 229 9.97 -5.80 -7.46
C GLY A 229 9.17 -4.50 -7.49
N TRP A 230 8.10 -4.36 -6.71
CA TRP A 230 7.38 -3.10 -6.58
C TRP A 230 8.25 -2.01 -5.93
N THR A 231 8.12 -0.75 -6.38
CA THR A 231 8.90 0.37 -5.88
C THR A 231 8.05 1.56 -5.46
N ALA A 232 8.48 2.23 -4.39
CA ALA A 232 7.95 3.51 -3.91
C ALA A 232 9.10 4.50 -3.69
N GLY A 233 8.91 5.74 -4.14
CA GLY A 233 9.84 6.84 -3.91
C GLY A 233 9.28 7.71 -2.79
N THR A 234 10.00 7.79 -1.68
CA THR A 234 9.64 8.62 -0.53
C THR A 234 10.58 9.83 -0.47
N PRO A 235 10.09 11.06 -0.22
CA PRO A 235 10.99 12.19 0.03
C PRO A 235 11.93 11.90 1.20
N LEU A 236 13.24 12.07 1.01
CA LEU A 236 14.23 11.81 2.06
C LEU A 236 14.00 12.71 3.28
N SER A 237 13.62 13.98 3.06
CA SER A 237 13.29 14.93 4.11
C SER A 237 12.15 14.45 5.02
N VAL A 238 11.15 13.78 4.47
CA VAL A 238 10.03 13.23 5.23
C VAL A 238 10.44 12.01 6.07
N LEU A 239 11.46 11.27 5.65
CA LEU A 239 12.00 10.16 6.43
C LEU A 239 12.90 10.61 7.58
N THR A 240 13.35 11.88 7.59
CA THR A 240 14.35 12.41 8.52
C THR A 240 13.91 13.68 9.26
N ASP A 241 12.67 14.14 9.09
CA ASP A 241 12.13 15.33 9.76
C ASP A 241 11.72 15.09 11.24
N GLY A 242 12.06 13.91 11.77
CA GLY A 242 11.74 13.51 13.13
C GLY A 242 10.37 12.87 13.30
N ARG A 243 9.54 12.78 12.24
CA ARG A 243 8.36 11.90 12.30
C ARG A 243 8.84 10.45 12.46
N ASP A 244 8.11 9.67 13.26
CA ASP A 244 8.47 8.27 13.50
C ASP A 244 8.13 7.39 12.29
N ALA A 245 8.90 7.55 11.21
CA ALA A 245 8.93 6.67 10.05
C ALA A 245 9.60 5.35 10.44
N LEU A 246 8.94 4.21 10.23
CA LEU A 246 9.35 2.92 10.75
C LEU A 246 9.65 1.89 9.66
N LEU A 247 10.65 1.04 9.93
CA LEU A 247 10.64 -0.35 9.50
C LEU A 247 9.87 -1.17 10.53
N ALA A 248 8.60 -1.44 10.24
CA ALA A 248 7.72 -2.19 11.12
C ALA A 248 7.93 -3.71 10.97
N VAL A 249 7.87 -4.41 12.10
CA VAL A 249 7.91 -5.88 12.24
C VAL A 249 6.66 -6.43 12.94
N GLY A 250 5.93 -5.57 13.67
CA GLY A 250 4.68 -5.91 14.34
C GLY A 250 3.54 -4.95 14.00
N MET A 251 2.32 -5.48 14.05
CA MET A 251 1.07 -4.76 13.83
C MET A 251 0.01 -5.23 14.84
N ASN A 252 -0.54 -4.28 15.59
CA ASN A 252 -1.55 -4.52 16.63
C ASN A 252 -1.14 -5.55 17.69
N GLY A 253 0.14 -5.56 18.07
CA GLY A 253 0.69 -6.48 19.07
C GLY A 253 1.02 -7.88 18.54
N GLU A 254 0.85 -8.13 17.25
CA GLU A 254 1.19 -9.40 16.60
C GLU A 254 2.30 -9.19 15.57
N ALA A 255 3.08 -10.24 15.28
CA ALA A 255 3.97 -10.22 14.12
C ALA A 255 3.18 -9.87 12.85
N LEU A 256 3.77 -9.07 11.95
CA LEU A 256 3.08 -8.60 10.74
C LEU A 256 2.33 -9.74 10.03
N PRO A 257 1.04 -9.58 9.71
CA PRO A 257 0.37 -10.53 8.82
C PRO A 257 1.09 -10.62 7.48
N VAL A 258 1.10 -11.82 6.87
CA VAL A 258 1.84 -12.05 5.62
C VAL A 258 1.38 -11.11 4.50
N ALA A 259 0.06 -10.91 4.39
CA ALA A 259 -0.55 -9.98 3.42
C ALA A 259 -0.21 -8.50 3.68
N HIS A 260 0.21 -8.17 4.90
CA HIS A 260 0.56 -6.81 5.33
C HIS A 260 2.06 -6.56 5.38
N GLY A 261 2.88 -7.46 4.84
CA GLY A 261 4.30 -7.22 4.60
C GLY A 261 5.27 -8.00 5.49
N TYR A 262 4.85 -9.10 6.13
CA TYR A 262 5.77 -9.98 6.88
C TYR A 262 7.03 -10.34 6.05
N PRO A 263 8.24 -10.26 6.61
CA PRO A 263 8.54 -9.98 8.01
C PRO A 263 8.76 -8.49 8.32
N VAL A 264 8.97 -7.65 7.30
CA VAL A 264 9.29 -6.22 7.46
C VAL A 264 8.59 -5.39 6.39
N ARG A 265 7.98 -4.28 6.82
CA ARG A 265 7.43 -3.25 5.92
C ARG A 265 7.89 -1.85 6.33
N MET A 266 7.81 -0.91 5.39
CA MET A 266 7.84 0.51 5.72
C MET A 266 6.46 1.01 6.18
N VAL A 267 6.46 1.93 7.13
CA VAL A 267 5.31 2.70 7.63
C VAL A 267 5.76 4.13 7.85
N VAL A 268 5.32 5.07 7.01
CA VAL A 268 5.71 6.49 7.12
C VAL A 268 4.45 7.34 7.31
N PRO A 269 4.28 8.00 8.47
CA PRO A 269 3.14 8.87 8.73
C PRO A 269 3.05 10.06 7.77
N GLY A 270 1.82 10.50 7.48
CA GLY A 270 1.55 11.73 6.71
C GLY A 270 1.59 11.59 5.19
N LEU A 271 1.95 10.43 4.65
CA LEU A 271 2.02 10.17 3.20
C LEU A 271 1.13 9.01 2.78
N TYR A 272 0.55 9.08 1.58
CA TYR A 272 -0.24 7.98 1.02
C TYR A 272 0.62 6.73 0.79
N GLY A 273 0.02 5.55 1.01
CA GLY A 273 0.76 4.28 1.06
C GLY A 273 1.61 3.94 -0.18
N TYR A 274 1.28 4.48 -1.36
CA TYR A 274 2.01 4.20 -2.60
C TYR A 274 3.41 4.83 -2.67
N VAL A 275 3.68 5.85 -1.85
CA VAL A 275 5.01 6.46 -1.70
C VAL A 275 5.66 6.13 -0.36
N SER A 276 4.93 5.49 0.57
CA SER A 276 5.28 5.56 2.00
C SER A 276 5.23 4.21 2.74
N ALA A 277 4.63 3.17 2.15
CA ALA A 277 4.23 1.98 2.89
C ALA A 277 4.63 0.66 2.20
N THR A 278 5.89 0.55 1.76
CA THR A 278 6.46 -0.61 1.05
C THR A 278 6.39 -1.88 1.89
N LYS A 279 5.56 -2.83 1.46
CA LYS A 279 5.49 -4.18 2.02
C LYS A 279 6.65 -5.05 1.55
N TRP A 280 7.09 -6.01 2.37
CA TRP A 280 8.18 -6.94 2.05
C TRP A 280 9.44 -6.23 1.58
N VAL A 281 9.77 -5.11 2.23
CA VAL A 281 10.85 -4.21 1.79
C VAL A 281 12.21 -4.91 1.88
N THR A 282 13.04 -4.82 0.84
CA THR A 282 14.38 -5.45 0.79
C THR A 282 15.48 -4.48 0.40
N GLU A 283 15.13 -3.29 -0.10
CA GLU A 283 16.10 -2.30 -0.55
C GLU A 283 15.60 -0.89 -0.27
N LEU A 284 16.51 -0.01 0.15
CA LEU A 284 16.36 1.44 0.23
C LEU A 284 17.52 2.06 -0.54
N GLU A 285 17.27 2.55 -1.75
CA GLU A 285 18.24 3.30 -2.53
C GLU A 285 18.05 4.80 -2.25
N VAL A 286 19.00 5.41 -1.54
CA VAL A 286 19.06 6.86 -1.37
C VAL A 286 19.50 7.46 -2.70
N THR A 287 18.70 8.35 -3.26
CA THR A 287 18.86 8.85 -4.63
C THR A 287 18.14 10.20 -4.79
N ARG A 288 17.81 10.57 -6.03
CA ARG A 288 17.10 11.79 -6.35
C ARG A 288 15.88 11.57 -7.24
N PHE A 289 14.83 12.37 -7.05
CA PHE A 289 13.61 12.35 -7.86
C PHE A 289 13.86 12.66 -9.35
N ASP A 290 14.93 13.37 -9.68
CA ASP A 290 15.35 13.63 -11.07
C ASP A 290 16.11 12.45 -11.70
N ARG A 291 16.56 11.47 -10.91
CA ARG A 291 17.32 10.29 -11.38
C ARG A 291 16.50 9.01 -11.44
N ALA A 292 15.48 8.87 -10.60
CA ALA A 292 14.68 7.66 -10.53
C ALA A 292 13.18 7.96 -10.40
N LYS A 293 12.36 7.01 -10.85
CA LYS A 293 10.90 7.07 -10.77
C LYS A 293 10.35 5.77 -10.20
N ALA A 294 9.42 5.88 -9.26
CA ALA A 294 8.76 4.75 -8.65
C ALA A 294 7.60 4.20 -9.52
N TYR A 295 7.12 3.00 -9.18
CA TYR A 295 6.11 2.28 -9.94
C TYR A 295 4.90 3.15 -10.31
N TRP A 296 4.30 3.84 -9.34
CA TRP A 296 3.11 4.66 -9.60
C TRP A 296 3.43 6.02 -10.21
N THR A 297 4.59 6.61 -9.90
CA THR A 297 5.03 7.88 -10.50
C THR A 297 5.21 7.76 -12.02
N THR A 298 5.69 6.60 -12.51
CA THR A 298 5.74 6.32 -13.96
C THR A 298 4.36 6.23 -14.64
N ARG A 299 3.29 6.11 -13.85
CA ARG A 299 1.90 5.96 -14.30
C ARG A 299 1.06 7.21 -14.07
N GLY A 300 1.71 8.36 -13.84
CA GLY A 300 1.04 9.66 -13.73
C GLY A 300 0.56 10.04 -12.34
N TRP A 301 0.88 9.25 -11.31
CA TRP A 301 0.63 9.64 -9.92
C TRP A 301 1.68 10.63 -9.43
N SER A 302 1.30 11.51 -8.51
CA SER A 302 2.22 12.50 -7.93
C SER A 302 3.44 11.83 -7.25
N ALA A 303 4.57 12.52 -7.19
CA ALA A 303 5.80 11.93 -6.61
C ALA A 303 5.82 11.99 -5.08
N GLU A 304 5.28 13.07 -4.48
CA GLU A 304 5.39 13.31 -3.04
C GLU A 304 4.26 12.68 -2.22
N GLY A 305 3.05 12.61 -2.78
CA GLY A 305 1.90 11.93 -2.17
C GLY A 305 1.53 12.32 -0.73
N PRO A 306 1.54 13.61 -0.32
CA PRO A 306 1.08 13.99 1.03
C PRO A 306 -0.39 13.67 1.22
N ILE A 307 -0.78 13.23 2.42
CA ILE A 307 -2.19 12.94 2.71
C ILE A 307 -3.00 14.23 2.75
N LYS A 308 -4.09 14.24 1.98
CA LYS A 308 -5.10 15.30 1.99
C LYS A 308 -6.01 15.19 3.22
N THR A 309 -6.48 16.35 3.69
CA THR A 309 -7.48 16.44 4.76
C THR A 309 -8.78 15.80 4.27
N GLY A 310 -9.26 14.81 5.02
CA GLY A 310 -10.40 14.00 4.63
C GLY A 310 -11.32 13.65 5.79
N THR A 311 -12.52 13.23 5.44
CA THR A 311 -13.49 12.68 6.38
C THR A 311 -14.38 11.66 5.68
N ARG A 312 -15.00 10.78 6.47
CA ARG A 312 -15.93 9.73 6.04
C ARG A 312 -17.07 9.65 7.04
N ILE A 313 -18.27 9.32 6.55
CA ILE A 313 -19.44 9.00 7.36
C ILE A 313 -19.57 7.48 7.37
N ASP A 314 -19.51 6.87 8.55
CA ASP A 314 -19.52 5.41 8.73
C ASP A 314 -20.93 4.92 9.09
N THR A 315 -21.64 5.71 9.88
CA THR A 315 -22.99 5.41 10.36
C THR A 315 -23.85 6.69 10.34
N PRO A 316 -25.15 6.60 10.05
CA PRO A 316 -25.90 5.38 9.71
C PRO A 316 -25.55 4.81 8.32
N SER A 317 -25.75 3.50 8.16
CA SER A 317 -25.60 2.86 6.84
C SER A 317 -26.74 3.27 5.90
N ALA A 318 -26.39 3.74 4.70
CA ALA A 318 -27.35 4.11 3.65
C ALA A 318 -28.27 2.98 3.19
N ARG A 319 -27.95 1.71 3.51
CA ARG A 319 -28.69 0.53 3.03
C ARG A 319 -29.84 0.10 3.95
N LYS A 320 -29.92 0.62 5.18
CA LYS A 320 -30.92 0.21 6.17
C LYS A 320 -32.03 1.25 6.26
N ARG A 321 -33.29 0.83 6.35
CA ARG A 321 -34.39 1.71 6.74
C ARG A 321 -34.23 2.06 8.22
N LEU A 322 -34.27 3.34 8.54
CA LEU A 322 -34.08 3.86 9.90
C LEU A 322 -35.42 4.43 10.38
N ASP A 323 -35.67 4.26 11.67
CA ASP A 323 -36.85 4.87 12.31
C ASP A 323 -36.57 6.36 12.58
N ALA A 324 -37.62 7.17 12.57
CA ALA A 324 -37.53 8.57 12.99
C ALA A 324 -37.19 8.69 14.48
N GLY A 325 -36.57 9.81 14.84
CA GLY A 325 -36.13 10.10 16.21
C GLY A 325 -34.63 10.34 16.31
N ARG A 326 -34.08 10.19 17.52
CA ARG A 326 -32.67 10.51 17.79
C ARG A 326 -31.75 9.44 17.19
N LEU A 327 -31.00 9.83 16.17
CA LEU A 327 -29.96 9.03 15.51
C LEU A 327 -28.59 9.65 15.76
N THR A 328 -27.55 8.83 15.72
CA THR A 328 -26.17 9.31 15.75
C THR A 328 -25.54 9.13 14.37
N ILE A 329 -25.08 10.22 13.80
CA ILE A 329 -24.22 10.24 12.60
C ILE A 329 -22.79 10.23 13.11
N ALA A 330 -21.97 9.29 12.68
CA ALA A 330 -20.58 9.21 13.12
C ALA A 330 -19.67 8.72 12.00
N GLY A 331 -18.39 9.04 12.15
CA GLY A 331 -17.36 8.64 11.21
C GLY A 331 -15.96 8.96 11.69
N VAL A 332 -15.03 8.94 10.74
CA VAL A 332 -13.62 9.27 10.98
C VAL A 332 -13.19 10.46 10.12
N ALA A 333 -12.25 11.24 10.63
CA ALA A 333 -11.57 12.31 9.91
C ALA A 333 -10.06 12.14 10.05
N TRP A 334 -9.28 12.59 9.06
CA TRP A 334 -7.84 12.42 9.09
C TRP A 334 -7.15 13.57 8.37
N ALA A 335 -5.99 13.94 8.91
CA ALA A 335 -5.02 14.84 8.31
C ALA A 335 -3.70 14.60 9.05
N GLN A 336 -3.10 13.41 8.86
CA GLN A 336 -1.92 13.00 9.61
C GLN A 336 -0.83 14.08 9.60
N HIS A 337 -0.14 14.24 10.72
CA HIS A 337 0.85 15.30 11.00
C HIS A 337 0.28 16.73 11.13
N ARG A 338 -0.96 16.99 10.65
CA ARG A 338 -1.68 18.25 10.85
C ARG A 338 -2.74 18.18 11.94
N GLY A 339 -3.30 17.00 12.20
CA GLY A 339 -4.40 16.78 13.15
C GLY A 339 -5.75 17.29 12.64
N ILE A 340 -6.84 16.95 13.35
CA ILE A 340 -8.20 17.40 13.02
C ILE A 340 -8.73 18.32 14.12
N ARG A 341 -9.04 19.57 13.76
CA ARG A 341 -9.56 20.57 14.71
C ARG A 341 -11.09 20.62 14.76
N ALA A 342 -11.75 20.32 13.65
CA ALA A 342 -13.21 20.37 13.56
C ALA A 342 -13.74 19.37 12.53
N VAL A 343 -14.94 18.86 12.79
CA VAL A 343 -15.79 18.20 11.79
C VAL A 343 -17.16 18.86 11.87
N GLU A 344 -17.75 19.15 10.71
CA GLU A 344 -19.09 19.70 10.60
C GLU A 344 -19.96 18.78 9.75
N VAL A 345 -21.23 18.68 10.12
CA VAL A 345 -22.25 17.90 9.43
C VAL A 345 -23.33 18.83 8.91
N ARG A 346 -23.83 18.56 7.71
CA ARG A 346 -24.99 19.26 7.14
C ARG A 346 -26.04 18.24 6.73
N ILE A 347 -27.29 18.51 7.11
CA ILE A 347 -28.45 17.74 6.71
C ILE A 347 -29.19 18.52 5.63
N ASP A 348 -29.40 17.89 4.48
CA ASP A 348 -30.03 18.47 3.30
C ASP A 348 -29.37 19.82 2.92
N ASP A 349 -30.19 20.87 2.78
CA ASP A 349 -29.78 22.24 2.47
C ASP A 349 -29.67 23.12 3.74
N GLY A 350 -29.61 22.51 4.93
CA GLY A 350 -29.47 23.22 6.20
C GLY A 350 -28.07 23.81 6.42
N ASP A 351 -27.87 24.40 7.60
CA ASP A 351 -26.57 24.93 8.00
C ASP A 351 -25.58 23.81 8.37
N TRP A 352 -24.29 24.11 8.25
CA TRP A 352 -23.22 23.27 8.80
C TRP A 352 -23.23 23.35 10.32
N GLN A 353 -23.24 22.19 10.98
CA GLN A 353 -23.32 22.07 12.43
C GLN A 353 -22.10 21.33 12.97
N PRO A 354 -21.52 21.76 14.09
CA PRO A 354 -20.32 21.14 14.64
C PRO A 354 -20.61 19.73 15.18
N ALA A 355 -19.79 18.77 14.81
CA ALA A 355 -19.76 17.43 15.38
C ALA A 355 -18.85 17.39 16.63
N ARG A 356 -19.16 16.48 17.55
CA ARG A 356 -18.30 16.17 18.69
C ARG A 356 -17.14 15.30 18.24
N LEU A 357 -15.92 15.74 18.49
CA LEU A 357 -14.72 14.95 18.21
C LEU A 357 -14.36 14.03 19.39
N ALA A 358 -13.80 12.87 19.07
CA ALA A 358 -13.17 11.97 20.04
C ALA A 358 -11.87 12.58 20.58
N VAL A 359 -11.28 11.96 21.61
CA VAL A 359 -9.91 12.25 22.03
C VAL A 359 -8.94 11.94 20.88
N GLU A 360 -7.86 12.71 20.77
CA GLU A 360 -6.80 12.51 19.76
C GLU A 360 -5.52 12.06 20.48
N PRO A 361 -5.24 10.74 20.54
CA PRO A 361 -4.02 10.24 21.20
C PRO A 361 -2.73 10.71 20.53
N THR A 362 -2.77 10.95 19.22
CA THR A 362 -1.66 11.48 18.43
C THR A 362 -2.18 12.10 17.13
N VAL A 363 -1.42 13.03 16.55
CA VAL A 363 -1.73 13.70 15.28
C VAL A 363 -1.58 12.80 14.05
N ASP A 364 -0.99 11.61 14.19
CA ASP A 364 -0.71 10.67 13.09
C ASP A 364 -1.80 9.59 12.90
N THR A 365 -2.91 9.72 13.61
CA THR A 365 -4.06 8.82 13.52
C THR A 365 -5.28 9.54 12.98
N TRP A 366 -6.25 8.78 12.45
CA TRP A 366 -7.59 9.30 12.28
C TRP A 366 -8.20 9.71 13.62
N ARG A 367 -9.20 10.56 13.57
CA ARG A 367 -9.98 11.02 14.72
C ARG A 367 -11.44 10.68 14.48
N GLN A 368 -12.05 9.95 15.40
CA GLN A 368 -13.47 9.67 15.35
C GLN A 368 -14.29 10.92 15.68
N TRP A 369 -15.49 11.02 15.12
CA TRP A 369 -16.43 12.12 15.38
C TRP A 369 -17.86 11.60 15.41
N ALA A 370 -18.75 12.32 16.11
CA ALA A 370 -20.16 12.00 16.22
C ALA A 370 -21.03 13.26 16.26
N PHE A 371 -22.22 13.17 15.67
CA PHE A 371 -23.24 14.21 15.63
C PHE A 371 -24.60 13.58 15.94
N ASP A 372 -25.27 14.07 16.97
CA ASP A 372 -26.62 13.63 17.32
C ASP A 372 -27.63 14.39 16.47
N TRP A 373 -28.53 13.65 15.83
CA TRP A 373 -29.51 14.19 14.89
C TRP A 373 -30.91 13.73 15.25
N ASP A 374 -31.83 14.67 15.44
CA ASP A 374 -33.26 14.40 15.55
C ASP A 374 -33.85 14.21 14.14
N ALA A 375 -33.82 12.97 13.67
CA ALA A 375 -34.20 12.61 12.30
C ALA A 375 -35.72 12.61 12.12
N THR A 376 -36.18 13.41 11.16
CA THR A 376 -37.58 13.41 10.71
C THR A 376 -37.82 12.33 9.66
N SER A 377 -39.07 11.88 9.50
CA SER A 377 -39.42 10.98 8.40
C SER A 377 -39.17 11.65 7.04
N GLY A 378 -38.60 10.89 6.10
CA GLY A 378 -38.24 11.42 4.79
C GLY A 378 -36.95 10.82 4.24
N THR A 379 -36.57 11.28 3.05
CA THR A 379 -35.24 11.04 2.49
C THR A 379 -34.37 12.23 2.84
N HIS A 380 -33.22 11.97 3.43
CA HIS A 380 -32.27 13.01 3.84
C HIS A 380 -30.89 12.72 3.25
N THR A 381 -30.21 13.78 2.80
CA THR A 381 -28.80 13.73 2.40
C THR A 381 -27.94 14.32 3.51
N ILE A 382 -27.00 13.53 4.01
CA ILE A 382 -26.07 13.92 5.06
C ILE A 382 -24.72 14.19 4.41
N TRP A 383 -24.18 15.38 4.64
CA TRP A 383 -22.83 15.78 4.24
C TRP A 383 -21.93 15.90 5.46
N ALA A 384 -20.63 15.66 5.29
CA ALA A 384 -19.63 15.97 6.31
C ALA A 384 -18.43 16.69 5.68
N ARG A 385 -17.75 17.54 6.46
CA ARG A 385 -16.46 18.14 6.12
C ARG A 385 -15.58 18.25 7.35
N SER A 386 -14.27 18.11 7.17
CA SER A 386 -13.30 18.32 8.24
C SER A 386 -12.49 19.62 8.03
N THR A 387 -11.97 20.14 9.13
CA THR A 387 -10.95 21.19 9.14
C THR A 387 -9.73 20.67 9.88
N ASP A 388 -8.56 20.80 9.28
CA ASP A 388 -7.31 20.33 9.88
C ASP A 388 -6.74 21.32 10.91
N GLY A 389 -5.67 20.92 11.61
CA GLY A 389 -5.01 21.75 12.61
C GLY A 389 -4.31 23.00 12.06
N ALA A 390 -4.04 23.07 10.74
CA ALA A 390 -3.55 24.28 10.10
C ALA A 390 -4.68 25.30 9.83
N GLY A 391 -5.94 24.87 10.01
CA GLY A 391 -7.12 25.70 9.83
C GLY A 391 -7.76 25.56 8.45
N GLU A 392 -7.22 24.70 7.59
CA GLU A 392 -7.70 24.49 6.24
C GLU A 392 -8.92 23.57 6.24
N VAL A 393 -10.02 24.06 5.67
CA VAL A 393 -11.24 23.27 5.49
C VAL A 393 -11.03 22.36 4.29
N GLN A 394 -11.47 21.11 4.41
CA GLN A 394 -11.55 20.18 3.28
C GLN A 394 -12.20 20.89 2.08
N THR A 395 -11.61 20.75 0.89
CA THR A 395 -12.16 21.42 -0.30
C THR A 395 -13.51 20.80 -0.70
N SER A 396 -14.44 21.65 -1.14
CA SER A 396 -15.69 21.21 -1.75
C SER A 396 -15.50 20.69 -3.18
N ASP A 397 -14.37 21.03 -3.82
CA ASP A 397 -14.07 20.63 -5.19
C ASP A 397 -13.97 19.11 -5.30
N ARG A 398 -14.93 18.50 -6.01
CA ARG A 398 -14.91 17.06 -6.24
C ARG A 398 -13.90 16.70 -7.32
N ARG A 399 -12.93 15.86 -6.96
CA ARG A 399 -11.99 15.25 -7.90
C ARG A 399 -11.85 13.77 -7.57
N ASP A 400 -11.67 12.97 -8.62
CA ASP A 400 -11.36 11.56 -8.48
C ASP A 400 -9.92 11.35 -7.98
N VAL A 401 -9.52 10.10 -7.78
CA VAL A 401 -8.28 9.73 -7.10
C VAL A 401 -7.00 10.10 -7.84
N VAL A 402 -7.02 10.21 -9.17
CA VAL A 402 -5.84 10.57 -9.98
C VAL A 402 -5.74 12.10 -10.10
N PRO A 403 -4.55 12.71 -9.93
CA PRO A 403 -3.23 12.07 -9.79
C PRO A 403 -2.71 11.92 -8.34
N ASP A 404 -3.39 12.48 -7.35
CA ASP A 404 -2.83 12.73 -6.02
C ASP A 404 -3.84 12.55 -4.87
N GLY A 405 -4.89 11.77 -5.09
CA GLY A 405 -5.92 11.44 -4.12
C GLY A 405 -7.21 12.25 -4.30
N ALA A 406 -8.34 11.64 -3.95
CA ALA A 406 -9.66 12.24 -4.14
C ALA A 406 -9.89 13.46 -3.24
N THR A 407 -10.71 14.41 -3.71
CA THR A 407 -11.12 15.60 -2.96
C THR A 407 -12.63 15.80 -3.05
N GLY A 408 -13.21 16.56 -2.10
CA GLY A 408 -14.64 16.82 -2.03
C GLY A 408 -15.27 16.26 -0.74
N TYR A 409 -16.48 16.74 -0.43
CA TYR A 409 -17.20 16.31 0.76
C TYR A 409 -17.85 14.93 0.59
N PRO A 410 -17.68 14.00 1.55
CA PRO A 410 -18.49 12.79 1.58
C PRO A 410 -19.96 13.16 1.81
N SER A 411 -20.82 12.34 1.23
CA SER A 411 -22.26 12.40 1.43
C SER A 411 -22.88 11.02 1.43
N ILE A 412 -23.89 10.81 2.26
CA ILE A 412 -24.75 9.63 2.22
C ILE A 412 -26.21 10.07 2.11
N THR A 413 -27.05 9.23 1.49
CA THR A 413 -28.50 9.44 1.47
C THR A 413 -29.17 8.32 2.27
N VAL A 414 -30.03 8.70 3.21
CA VAL A 414 -30.73 7.77 4.10
C VAL A 414 -32.24 7.95 3.97
N ARG A 415 -32.98 6.87 4.24
CA ARG A 415 -34.45 6.90 4.30
C ARG A 415 -34.91 6.64 5.72
N ILE A 416 -35.57 7.64 6.29
CA ILE A 416 -36.18 7.64 7.62
C ILE A 416 -37.68 7.45 7.45
N GLY A 417 -38.33 6.57 8.22
CA GLY A 417 -39.79 6.47 8.17
C GLY A 417 -40.38 5.39 9.02
#